data_AF-A0A453H2N9-F1
#
_entry.id   AF-A0A453H2N9-F1
#
_cell.length_a   1.000
_cell.length_b   1.000
_cell.length_c   1.000
_cell.angle_alpha   90.00
_cell.angle_beta   90.00
_cell.angle_gamma   90.00
#
_symmetry.space_group_name_H-M   'P 1'
#
loop_
_entity.id
_entity.type
_entity.pdbx_description
1 polymer ?
#
loop_
_entity_poly.entity_id
_entity_poly.type
_entity_poly.pdbx_seq_one_letter_code
_entity_poly.pdbx_strand_id
1 'polypeptide(L)'
;MDEQDDKSTKAELKLCGDIAVKRKNYRGASAFYSEAIELDPNDATLYANRSLCYLQMTEADKALRDANTCIKLRPEWLKGYYRKGSALMSLKVRILASFPDLHLCVCMSPPPLV
;
A
#
# COMPACT_ATOMS: atom_id res chain seq x y z
N MET A 1 33.55 7.47 8.38
CA MET A 1 33.28 8.12 7.07
C MET A 1 32.62 7.04 6.24
N ASP A 2 31.32 6.79 6.44
CA ASP A 2 30.68 5.54 5.98
C ASP A 2 29.24 5.76 5.43
N GLU A 3 28.89 6.99 5.04
CA GLU A 3 27.54 7.30 4.51
C GLU A 3 27.32 6.92 3.03
N GLN A 4 28.36 6.42 2.35
CA GLN A 4 28.30 6.12 0.91
C GLN A 4 27.82 4.68 0.63
N ASP A 5 28.11 3.72 1.53
CA ASP A 5 27.77 2.31 1.35
C ASP A 5 26.25 2.06 1.51
N ASP A 6 25.65 2.62 2.55
CA ASP A 6 24.22 2.44 2.89
C ASP A 6 23.27 2.97 1.80
N LYS A 7 23.66 4.05 1.10
CA LYS A 7 22.90 4.59 -0.04
C LYS A 7 22.95 3.68 -1.26
N SER A 8 24.08 3.02 -1.50
CA SER A 8 24.22 2.07 -2.61
C SER A 8 23.36 0.83 -2.35
N THR A 9 23.42 0.29 -1.14
CA THR A 9 22.66 -0.91 -0.74
C THR A 9 21.14 -0.68 -0.82
N LYS A 10 20.65 0.48 -0.36
CA LYS A 10 19.21 0.83 -0.50
C LYS A 10 18.78 0.89 -1.97
N ALA A 11 19.58 1.53 -2.82
CA ALA A 11 19.26 1.68 -4.23
C ALA A 11 19.21 0.31 -4.94
N GLU A 12 20.12 -0.59 -4.59
CA GLU A 12 20.15 -1.97 -5.04
C GLU A 12 18.91 -2.75 -4.59
N LEU A 13 18.54 -2.68 -3.31
CA LEU A 13 17.34 -3.33 -2.77
C LEU A 13 16.07 -2.83 -3.46
N LYS A 14 15.97 -1.52 -3.70
CA LYS A 14 14.86 -0.94 -4.46
C LYS A 14 14.82 -1.47 -5.89
N LEU A 15 15.96 -1.57 -6.57
CA LEU A 15 16.04 -2.12 -7.92
C LEU A 15 15.64 -3.61 -7.95
N CYS A 16 16.11 -4.40 -6.98
CA CYS A 16 15.71 -5.80 -6.80
C CYS A 16 14.21 -5.94 -6.58
N GLY A 17 13.62 -5.07 -5.75
CA GLY A 17 12.18 -4.96 -5.56
C GLY A 17 11.44 -4.67 -6.87
N ASP A 18 11.88 -3.67 -7.63
CA ASP A 18 11.26 -3.29 -8.91
C ASP A 18 11.36 -4.43 -9.96
N ILE A 19 12.49 -5.13 -10.01
CA ILE A 19 12.68 -6.31 -10.87
C ILE A 19 11.74 -7.45 -10.43
N ALA A 20 11.61 -7.70 -9.13
CA ALA A 20 10.71 -8.70 -8.59
C ALA A 20 9.23 -8.40 -8.91
N VAL A 21 8.82 -7.12 -8.85
CA VAL A 21 7.50 -6.65 -9.28
C VAL A 21 7.28 -6.91 -10.77
N LYS A 22 8.26 -6.62 -11.63
CA LYS A 22 8.18 -6.92 -13.08
C LYS A 22 8.03 -8.42 -13.34
N ARG A 23 8.67 -9.26 -12.51
CA ARG A 23 8.54 -10.73 -12.53
C ARG A 23 7.25 -11.25 -11.88
N LYS A 24 6.34 -10.37 -11.45
CA LYS A 24 5.10 -10.69 -10.71
C LYS A 24 5.34 -11.42 -9.37
N ASN A 25 6.57 -11.41 -8.85
CA ASN A 25 6.89 -11.96 -7.54
C ASN A 25 6.71 -10.88 -6.47
N TYR A 26 5.45 -10.63 -6.10
CA TYR A 26 5.09 -9.59 -5.14
C TYR A 26 5.51 -9.91 -3.69
N ARG A 27 5.60 -11.21 -3.35
CA ARG A 27 6.05 -11.66 -2.03
C ARG A 27 7.55 -11.41 -1.84
N GLY A 28 8.37 -11.69 -2.85
CA GLY A 28 9.79 -11.36 -2.84
C GLY A 28 10.02 -9.85 -2.86
N ALA A 29 9.26 -9.13 -3.70
CA ALA A 29 9.35 -7.67 -3.77
C ALA A 29 9.05 -6.99 -2.42
N SER A 30 8.03 -7.44 -1.69
CA SER A 30 7.68 -6.86 -0.38
C SER A 30 8.75 -7.10 0.68
N ALA A 31 9.50 -8.20 0.61
CA ALA A 31 10.65 -8.46 1.46
C ALA A 31 11.79 -7.47 1.17
N PHE A 32 12.19 -7.32 -0.10
CA PHE A 32 13.21 -6.35 -0.51
C PHE A 32 12.86 -4.91 -0.12
N TYR A 33 11.59 -4.51 -0.28
CA TYR A 33 11.17 -3.18 0.17
C TYR A 33 11.15 -3.05 1.69
N SER A 34 10.94 -4.12 2.45
CA SER A 34 10.97 -4.06 3.92
C SER A 34 12.40 -3.90 4.42
N GLU A 35 13.36 -4.64 3.85
CA GLU A 35 14.79 -4.44 4.13
C GLU A 35 15.23 -3.01 3.75
N ALA A 36 14.80 -2.50 2.59
CA ALA A 36 15.11 -1.12 2.20
C ALA A 36 14.51 -0.07 3.14
N ILE A 37 13.35 -0.36 3.78
CA ILE A 37 12.70 0.52 4.76
C ILE A 37 13.45 0.51 6.10
N GLU A 38 14.06 -0.62 6.48
CA GLU A 38 14.91 -0.69 7.68
C GLU A 38 16.15 0.19 7.54
N LEU A 39 16.72 0.30 6.33
CA LEU A 39 17.82 1.21 6.02
C LEU A 39 17.38 2.68 5.97
N ASP A 40 16.27 2.99 5.30
CA ASP A 40 15.74 4.35 5.24
C ASP A 40 14.21 4.40 5.43
N PRO A 41 13.76 4.61 6.68
CA PRO A 41 12.34 4.66 6.99
C PRO A 41 11.66 5.95 6.51
N ASN A 42 12.41 6.94 6.00
CA ASN A 42 11.88 8.23 5.58
C ASN A 42 11.54 8.28 4.08
N ASP A 43 11.89 7.26 3.30
CA ASP A 43 11.58 7.23 1.87
C ASP A 43 10.15 6.76 1.59
N ALA A 44 9.27 7.72 1.36
CA ALA A 44 7.88 7.48 0.95
C ALA A 44 7.75 6.55 -0.29
N THR A 45 8.75 6.53 -1.18
CA THR A 45 8.74 5.70 -2.40
C THR A 45 8.71 4.22 -2.08
N LEU A 46 9.43 3.80 -1.04
CA LEU A 46 9.50 2.39 -0.63
C LEU A 46 8.14 1.92 -0.13
N TYR A 47 7.46 2.70 0.72
CA TYR A 47 6.10 2.40 1.16
C TYR A 47 5.10 2.40 0.00
N ALA A 48 5.23 3.32 -0.96
CA ALA A 48 4.35 3.35 -2.14
C ALA A 48 4.53 2.12 -3.05
N ASN A 49 5.73 1.56 -3.15
CA ASN A 49 5.99 0.35 -3.93
C ASN A 49 5.62 -0.92 -3.15
N ARG A 50 5.86 -0.96 -1.83
CA ARG A 50 5.42 -2.07 -0.97
C ARG A 50 3.89 -2.17 -0.90
N SER A 51 3.18 -1.05 -0.79
CA SER A 51 1.72 -1.02 -0.84
C SER A 51 1.15 -1.59 -2.15
N LEU A 52 1.81 -1.35 -3.30
CA LEU A 52 1.43 -1.98 -4.56
C LEU A 52 1.55 -3.51 -4.49
N CYS A 53 2.65 -4.00 -3.92
CA CYS A 53 2.86 -5.45 -3.75
C CYS A 53 1.76 -6.06 -2.88
N TYR A 54 1.38 -5.41 -1.77
CA TYR A 54 0.29 -5.88 -0.92
C TYR A 54 -1.07 -5.88 -1.61
N LEU A 55 -1.36 -4.89 -2.46
CA LEU A 55 -2.60 -4.89 -3.25
C LEU A 55 -2.66 -6.09 -4.20
N GLN A 56 -1.54 -6.45 -4.83
CA GLN A 56 -1.46 -7.63 -5.70
C GLN A 56 -1.56 -8.94 -4.91
N MET A 57 -1.13 -8.95 -3.65
CA MET A 57 -1.27 -10.08 -2.73
C MET A 57 -2.65 -10.15 -2.05
N THR A 58 -3.61 -9.29 -2.41
CA THR A 58 -4.93 -9.15 -1.78
C THR A 58 -4.91 -8.71 -0.30
N GLU A 59 -3.75 -8.27 0.20
CA GLU A 59 -3.55 -7.76 1.56
C GLU A 59 -3.83 -6.25 1.64
N ALA A 60 -5.04 -5.85 1.27
CA ALA A 60 -5.40 -4.43 1.13
C ALA A 60 -5.33 -3.65 2.47
N ASP A 61 -5.50 -4.32 3.61
CA ASP A 61 -5.34 -3.74 4.95
C ASP A 61 -3.91 -3.23 5.20
N LYS A 62 -2.90 -4.02 4.79
CA LYS A 62 -1.48 -3.63 4.90
C LYS A 62 -1.14 -2.53 3.90
N ALA A 63 -1.65 -2.63 2.67
CA ALA A 63 -1.49 -1.59 1.66
C ALA A 63 -2.02 -0.23 2.13
N LEU A 64 -3.15 -0.21 2.84
CA LEU A 64 -3.73 1.02 3.39
C LEU A 64 -2.83 1.65 4.46
N ARG A 65 -2.21 0.84 5.32
CA ARG A 65 -1.25 1.31 6.34
C ARG A 65 -0.04 1.97 5.67
N ASP A 66 0.54 1.32 4.67
CA ASP A 66 1.67 1.84 3.90
C ASP A 66 1.33 3.10 3.09
N ALA A 67 0.11 3.18 2.55
CA ALA A 67 -0.35 4.38 1.87
C ALA A 67 -0.50 5.57 2.84
N ASN A 68 -0.97 5.32 4.07
CA ASN A 68 -1.06 6.36 5.09
C ASN A 68 0.31 6.83 5.57
N THR A 69 1.29 5.93 5.76
CA THR A 69 2.67 6.34 6.08
C THR A 69 3.30 7.14 4.94
N CYS A 70 3.07 6.74 3.69
CA CYS A 70 3.50 7.50 2.52
C CYS A 70 2.95 8.95 2.53
N ILE A 71 1.66 9.13 2.84
CA ILE A 71 1.04 10.47 2.94
C ILE A 71 1.62 11.27 4.13
N LYS A 72 1.91 10.62 5.26
CA LYS A 72 2.55 11.28 6.41
C LYS A 72 3.96 11.77 6.08
N LEU A 73 4.73 10.97 5.35
CA LEU A 73 6.11 11.30 4.97
C LEU A 73 6.16 12.38 3.87
N ARG A 74 5.27 12.28 2.87
CA ARG A 74 5.19 13.23 1.75
C ARG A 74 3.73 13.59 1.44
N PRO A 75 3.16 14.58 2.14
CA PRO A 75 1.76 14.96 1.96
C PRO A 75 1.49 15.63 0.61
N GLU A 76 2.51 16.17 -0.07
CA GLU A 76 2.38 16.75 -1.41
C GLU A 76 2.40 15.69 -2.52
N TRP A 77 2.71 14.44 -2.19
CA TRP A 77 2.90 13.41 -3.21
C TRP A 77 1.59 12.70 -3.57
N LEU A 78 1.04 13.04 -4.74
CA LEU A 78 -0.24 12.50 -5.23
C LEU A 78 -0.27 10.96 -5.28
N LYS A 79 0.88 10.30 -5.51
CA LYS A 79 0.95 8.84 -5.55
C LYS A 79 0.55 8.19 -4.22
N GLY A 80 0.78 8.83 -3.08
CA GLY A 80 0.34 8.32 -1.77
C GLY A 80 -1.18 8.23 -1.68
N TYR A 81 -1.88 9.30 -2.08
CA TYR A 81 -3.36 9.32 -2.14
C TYR A 81 -3.92 8.33 -3.15
N TYR A 82 -3.26 8.19 -4.32
CA TYR A 82 -3.64 7.19 -5.31
C TYR A 82 -3.59 5.76 -4.73
N ARG A 83 -2.48 5.41 -4.04
CA ARG A 83 -2.35 4.11 -3.36
C ARG A 83 -3.41 3.90 -2.29
N LYS A 84 -3.72 4.95 -1.51
CA LYS A 84 -4.78 4.92 -0.49
C LYS A 84 -6.15 4.64 -1.11
N GLY A 85 -6.48 5.33 -2.21
CA GLY A 85 -7.72 5.12 -2.95
C GLY A 85 -7.83 3.70 -3.50
N SER A 86 -6.75 3.17 -4.10
CA SER A 86 -6.71 1.78 -4.57
C SER A 86 -6.93 0.78 -3.41
N ALA A 87 -6.30 1.00 -2.26
CA ALA A 87 -6.46 0.13 -1.10
C ALA A 87 -7.89 0.15 -0.54
N LEU A 88 -8.51 1.33 -0.42
CA LEU A 88 -9.90 1.45 0.02
C LEU A 88 -10.87 0.79 -0.97
N MET A 89 -10.64 0.92 -2.28
CA MET A 89 -11.45 0.25 -3.29
C MET A 89 -11.33 -1.27 -3.18
N SER A 90 -10.11 -1.81 -3.03
CA SER A 90 -9.91 -3.25 -2.83
C SER A 90 -10.59 -3.76 -1.55
N LEU A 91 -10.54 -2.99 -0.46
CA LEU A 91 -11.24 -3.32 0.79
C LEU A 91 -12.76 -3.30 0.62
N LYS A 92 -13.29 -2.26 -0.02
CA LYS A 92 -14.73 -2.13 -0.30
C LYS A 92 -15.23 -3.28 -1.17
N VAL A 93 -14.52 -3.60 -2.25
CA VAL A 93 -14.86 -4.72 -3.14
C VAL A 93 -14.86 -6.05 -2.36
N ARG A 94 -13.87 -6.27 -1.48
CA ARG A 94 -13.83 -7.47 -0.62
C ARG A 94 -15.05 -7.58 0.29
N ILE A 95 -15.44 -6.48 0.94
CA ILE A 95 -16.61 -6.46 1.83
C ILE A 95 -17.90 -6.69 1.03
N LEU A 96 -18.05 -6.03 -0.13
CA LEU A 96 -19.21 -6.21 -1.01
C LEU A 96 -19.29 -7.63 -1.58
N ALA A 97 -18.16 -8.27 -1.87
CA ALA A 97 -18.12 -9.67 -2.29
C ALA A 97 -18.51 -10.63 -1.16
N SER A 98 -18.16 -10.30 0.09
CA SER A 98 -18.58 -11.09 1.26
C SER A 98 -20.07 -10.96 1.58
N PHE A 99 -20.69 -9.83 1.25
CA PHE A 99 -22.10 -9.54 1.52
C PHE A 99 -22.77 -8.93 0.28
N PRO A 100 -23.06 -9.74 -0.75
CA PRO A 100 -23.71 -9.25 -1.97
C PRO A 100 -25.06 -8.58 -1.69
N ASP A 101 -25.75 -8.99 -0.61
CA ASP A 101 -27.07 -8.49 -0.20
C ASP A 101 -27.05 -7.17 0.59
N LEU A 102 -25.88 -6.60 0.92
CA LEU A 102 -25.81 -5.39 1.76
C LEU A 102 -26.28 -4.10 1.06
N HIS A 103 -26.61 -4.16 -0.24
CA HIS A 103 -27.26 -3.07 -0.96
C HIS A 103 -28.66 -2.72 -0.38
N LEU A 104 -29.26 -3.59 0.43
CA LEU A 104 -30.52 -3.30 1.14
C LEU A 104 -30.35 -2.59 2.49
N CYS A 105 -29.16 -2.61 3.11
CA CYS A 105 -29.01 -2.20 4.51
C CYS A 105 -28.97 -0.67 4.70
N VAL A 106 -28.64 0.10 3.66
CA VAL A 106 -28.68 1.58 3.71
C VAL A 106 -30.10 2.13 3.51
N CYS A 107 -31.08 1.31 3.09
CA CYS A 107 -32.45 1.74 2.81
C CYS A 107 -33.46 1.45 3.93
N MET A 108 -33.07 0.77 5.02
CA MET A 108 -33.98 0.38 6.13
C MET A 108 -33.80 1.24 7.38
N SER A 109 -33.68 2.56 7.22
CA SER A 109 -33.99 3.51 8.29
C SER A 109 -35.07 4.46 7.79
N PRO A 110 -36.37 4.12 7.92
CA PRO A 110 -37.41 5.13 7.78
C PRO A 110 -37.18 6.20 8.86
N PRO A 111 -37.11 7.50 8.53
CA PRO A 111 -37.16 8.54 9.55
C PRO A 111 -38.46 8.41 10.34
N PRO A 112 -38.45 8.62 11.68
CA PRO A 112 -39.65 8.52 12.48
C PRO A 112 -40.68 9.55 11.99
N LEU A 113 -41.91 9.07 11.76
CA LEU A 113 -43.08 9.87 11.44
C LEU A 113 -43.26 10.95 12.52
N VAL A 114 -43.29 12.21 12.12
CA VAL A 114 -43.86 13.33 12.88
C VAL A 114 -45.29 13.53 12.39
#